data_AF-A0A849G981-F1
#
_entry.id   AF-A0A849G981-F1
#
_cell.length_a   1.000
_cell.length_b   1.000
_cell.length_c   1.000
_cell.angle_alpha   90.00
_cell.angle_beta   90.00
_cell.angle_gamma   90.00
#
_symmetry.space_group_name_H-M   'P 1'
#
loop_
_entity.id
_entity.type
_entity.pdbx_description
1 polymer ?
#
loop_
_entity_poly.entity_id
_entity_poly.type
_entity_poly.pdbx_seq_one_letter_code
_entity_poly.pdbx_strand_id
1 'polypeptide(L)'
;LMVRETRELLAAGARVPIFEATFEHDGILVRVDVLIPDGEGWRVVEVKASTSVKDYHVLDCAIQDWVLRHEGIKVTSVLLAHINNQFVYPGGGDYSGLLVEEDMTSAIRSVEPRVEDLIAKARAAVSGPEPNVAVGTHCNKPYDCQFVNHCWPMDAEYPVIGLRGSKKKLGEYVAAGYRDIRDVRDEAITAATQRRIHRVTCEGEPEILDGARDALAALAYPRSFLDFETIGPAIPIWPGTQPYKSVPVQWSCHIDDGTGDGSVGSLRHEEFLDLSGKAPMRELAEALIAGLGDSGPVLTYTSYEQGVINCLIELFPDLEGPLHNIIGRLFDLYPVVKENYYHPAMLGSWSIKAVVPTIAPELDYADLDGINEGTAASNGFLEAIDPGTDLVRKAELEEQLLRYCRFDTEAMVAIVNFFTN
;
A
#
# COMPACT_ATOMS: atom_id res chain seq x y z
N LEU A 1 0.19 17.46 -29.89
CA LEU A 1 -0.11 18.81 -29.37
C LEU A 1 1.05 19.32 -28.51
N MET A 2 1.39 18.62 -27.42
CA MET A 2 2.45 19.00 -26.47
C MET A 2 3.85 19.19 -27.10
N VAL A 3 4.27 18.31 -28.02
CA VAL A 3 5.54 18.47 -28.75
C VAL A 3 5.61 19.81 -29.51
N ARG A 4 4.49 20.21 -30.12
CA ARG A 4 4.41 21.48 -30.85
C ARG A 4 4.53 22.67 -29.89
N GLU A 5 3.81 22.63 -28.78
CA GLU A 5 3.84 23.69 -27.75
C GLU A 5 5.24 23.85 -27.15
N THR A 6 5.94 22.73 -26.87
CA THR A 6 7.33 22.77 -26.40
C THR A 6 8.25 23.41 -27.43
N ARG A 7 8.13 23.04 -28.71
CA ARG A 7 8.93 23.62 -29.80
C ARG A 7 8.66 25.13 -29.99
N GLU A 8 7.40 25.55 -29.89
CA GLU A 8 7.01 26.98 -29.91
C GLU A 8 7.61 27.72 -28.71
N LEU A 9 7.57 27.10 -27.52
CA LEU A 9 8.32 27.39 -26.30
C LEU A 9 9.76 27.86 -26.58
N LEU A 10 10.51 26.91 -27.10
CA LEU A 10 11.94 27.01 -27.34
C LEU A 10 12.26 27.99 -28.47
N ALA A 11 11.46 27.97 -29.55
CA ALA A 11 11.63 28.89 -30.68
C ALA A 11 11.38 30.36 -30.30
N ALA A 12 10.48 30.61 -29.34
CA ALA A 12 10.26 31.94 -28.77
C ALA A 12 11.40 32.40 -27.84
N GLY A 13 12.41 31.56 -27.61
CA GLY A 13 13.57 31.90 -26.78
C GLY A 13 13.28 31.85 -25.28
N ALA A 14 12.40 30.93 -24.84
CA ALA A 14 12.06 30.75 -23.42
C ALA A 14 13.33 30.65 -22.53
N ARG A 15 13.32 31.42 -21.44
CA ARG A 15 14.37 31.44 -20.40
C ARG A 15 13.79 31.17 -19.01
N VAL A 16 12.70 30.41 -18.96
CA VAL A 16 12.02 29.97 -17.75
C VAL A 16 11.94 28.45 -17.74
N PRO A 17 11.79 27.82 -16.56
CA PRO A 17 11.50 26.39 -16.48
C PRO A 17 10.26 26.02 -17.30
N ILE A 18 10.35 24.93 -18.06
CA ILE A 18 9.24 24.35 -18.81
C ILE A 18 8.92 23.01 -18.14
N PHE A 19 7.73 22.91 -17.56
CA PHE A 19 7.23 21.66 -16.99
C PHE A 19 6.67 20.76 -18.08
N GLU A 20 6.88 19.45 -17.93
CA GLU A 20 6.39 18.45 -18.88
C GLU A 20 6.83 18.71 -20.34
N ALA A 21 8.03 19.26 -20.55
CA ALA A 21 8.55 19.54 -21.87
C ALA A 21 8.62 18.24 -22.69
N THR A 22 7.96 18.23 -23.85
CA THR A 22 7.72 17.01 -24.61
C THR A 22 8.50 17.00 -25.92
N PHE A 23 9.22 15.93 -26.18
CA PHE A 23 10.06 15.73 -27.36
C PHE A 23 9.78 14.37 -27.99
N GLU A 24 9.98 14.26 -29.29
CA GLU A 24 9.80 13.00 -30.02
C GLU A 24 10.95 12.84 -31.00
N HIS A 25 11.61 11.68 -30.95
CA HIS A 25 12.65 11.31 -31.91
C HIS A 25 12.49 9.84 -32.31
N ASP A 26 12.52 9.55 -33.62
CA ASP A 26 12.35 8.20 -34.16
C ASP A 26 11.16 7.44 -33.53
N GLY A 27 10.01 8.09 -33.42
CA GLY A 27 8.80 7.52 -32.81
C GLY A 27 8.89 7.21 -31.31
N ILE A 28 9.97 7.64 -30.63
CA ILE A 28 10.12 7.59 -29.17
C ILE A 28 9.71 8.96 -28.61
N LEU A 29 8.60 8.97 -27.89
CA LEU A 29 8.07 10.15 -27.23
C LEU A 29 8.58 10.18 -25.79
N VAL A 30 9.17 11.31 -25.38
CA VAL A 30 9.56 11.58 -23.99
C VAL A 30 8.90 12.86 -23.51
N ARG A 31 8.57 12.88 -22.23
CA ARG A 31 8.08 14.04 -21.50
C ARG A 31 8.95 14.20 -20.27
N VAL A 32 9.80 15.21 -20.26
CA VAL A 32 10.69 15.48 -19.12
C VAL A 32 9.93 16.29 -18.08
N ASP A 33 10.09 15.96 -16.80
CA ASP A 33 9.29 16.61 -15.75
C ASP A 33 9.59 18.11 -15.66
N VAL A 34 10.86 18.50 -15.65
CA VAL A 34 11.27 19.90 -15.67
C VAL A 34 12.48 20.13 -16.58
N LEU A 35 12.36 21.06 -17.52
CA LEU A 35 13.44 21.54 -18.36
C LEU A 35 13.82 22.97 -17.93
N ILE A 36 15.01 23.14 -17.35
CA ILE A 36 15.45 24.38 -16.70
C ILE A 36 16.59 25.01 -17.51
N PRO A 37 16.46 26.29 -17.93
CA PRO A 37 17.56 26.96 -18.63
C PRO A 37 18.66 27.32 -17.62
N ASP A 38 19.91 27.01 -17.95
CA ASP A 38 21.07 27.29 -17.09
C ASP A 38 22.02 28.36 -17.65
N GLY A 39 21.65 28.96 -18.78
CA GLY A 39 22.41 29.99 -19.48
C GLY A 39 23.33 29.46 -20.58
N GLU A 40 23.79 28.21 -20.50
CA GLU A 40 24.59 27.56 -21.53
C GLU A 40 23.79 26.58 -22.39
N GLY A 41 22.72 26.03 -21.83
CA GLY A 41 21.79 25.11 -22.46
C GLY A 41 20.65 24.82 -21.50
N TRP A 42 20.37 23.54 -21.29
CA TRP A 42 19.26 23.08 -20.46
C TRP A 42 19.69 21.99 -19.49
N ARG A 43 19.28 22.18 -18.24
CA ARG A 43 19.28 21.17 -17.20
C ARG A 43 17.94 20.44 -17.20
N VAL A 44 17.98 19.12 -17.33
CA VAL A 44 16.80 18.26 -17.21
C VAL A 44 16.69 17.79 -15.77
N VAL A 45 15.49 17.82 -15.19
CA VAL A 45 15.22 17.23 -13.88
C VAL A 45 14.07 16.24 -14.03
N GLU A 46 14.35 14.98 -13.71
CA GLU A 46 13.38 13.89 -13.58
C GLU A 46 12.99 13.76 -12.11
N VAL A 47 11.71 13.87 -11.77
CA VAL A 47 11.20 13.85 -10.40
C VAL A 47 10.58 12.49 -10.11
N LYS A 48 11.08 11.79 -9.10
CA LYS A 48 10.54 10.51 -8.65
C LYS A 48 9.97 10.62 -7.25
N ALA A 49 8.78 10.05 -7.07
CA ALA A 49 8.18 9.89 -5.75
C ALA A 49 9.01 8.96 -4.83
N SER A 50 9.91 8.14 -5.37
CA SER A 50 10.78 7.28 -4.56
C SER A 50 11.66 8.05 -3.57
N THR A 51 12.15 7.36 -2.54
CA THR A 51 13.05 7.94 -1.52
C THR A 51 14.53 7.76 -1.83
N SER A 52 14.86 7.12 -2.97
CA SER A 52 16.22 6.89 -3.44
C SER A 52 16.25 6.59 -4.93
N VAL A 53 17.43 6.71 -5.54
CA VAL A 53 17.67 6.33 -6.93
C VAL A 53 17.68 4.81 -7.09
N LYS A 54 17.16 4.33 -8.22
CA LYS A 54 17.10 2.92 -8.60
C LYS A 54 17.66 2.77 -10.01
N ASP A 55 18.21 1.60 -10.32
CA ASP A 55 18.88 1.33 -11.61
C ASP A 55 17.99 1.64 -12.83
N TYR A 56 16.69 1.35 -12.75
CA TYR A 56 15.77 1.63 -13.84
C TYR A 56 15.51 3.14 -14.03
N HIS A 57 15.65 3.97 -12.99
CA HIS A 57 15.55 5.41 -13.15
C HIS A 57 16.69 5.97 -14.04
N VAL A 58 17.88 5.37 -13.97
CA VAL A 58 19.00 5.75 -14.82
C VAL A 58 18.66 5.52 -16.30
N LEU A 59 17.92 4.45 -16.60
CA LEU A 59 17.46 4.17 -17.96
C LEU A 59 16.40 5.18 -18.42
N ASP A 60 15.47 5.58 -17.55
CA ASP A 60 14.49 6.64 -17.86
C ASP A 60 15.19 7.94 -18.26
N CYS A 61 16.14 8.42 -17.44
CA CYS A 61 16.92 9.61 -17.71
C CYS A 61 17.77 9.49 -18.98
N ALA A 62 18.33 8.30 -19.25
CA ALA A 62 19.14 8.06 -20.44
C ALA A 62 18.31 8.13 -21.74
N ILE A 63 17.08 7.58 -21.74
CA ILE A 63 16.17 7.67 -22.89
C ILE A 63 15.77 9.12 -23.13
N GLN A 64 15.46 9.88 -22.08
CA GLN A 64 15.14 11.31 -22.19
C GLN A 64 16.31 12.11 -22.79
N ASP A 65 17.51 11.99 -22.21
CA ASP A 65 18.72 12.66 -22.71
C ASP A 65 19.00 12.31 -24.18
N TRP A 66 18.87 11.03 -24.54
CA TRP A 66 19.05 10.58 -25.91
C TRP A 66 18.08 11.27 -26.87
N VAL A 67 16.77 11.29 -26.58
CA VAL A 67 15.79 11.97 -27.43
C VAL A 67 16.07 13.47 -27.54
N LEU A 68 16.33 14.15 -26.41
CA LEU A 68 16.57 15.59 -26.40
C LEU A 68 17.80 15.97 -27.24
N ARG A 69 18.91 15.24 -27.11
CA ARG A 69 20.13 15.49 -27.89
C ARG A 69 19.93 15.25 -29.38
N HIS A 70 19.15 14.23 -29.75
CA HIS A 70 18.84 13.95 -31.15
C HIS A 70 17.89 14.98 -31.77
N GLU A 71 17.05 15.63 -30.96
CA GLU A 71 16.25 16.79 -31.36
C GLU A 71 17.04 18.12 -31.32
N GLY A 72 18.36 18.06 -31.12
CA GLY A 72 19.25 19.23 -31.15
C GLY A 72 19.22 20.09 -29.89
N ILE A 73 18.63 19.61 -28.80
CA ILE A 73 18.61 20.32 -27.52
C ILE A 73 19.97 20.17 -26.83
N LYS A 74 20.59 21.30 -26.48
CA LYS A 74 21.85 21.33 -25.73
C LYS A 74 21.58 21.02 -24.25
N VAL A 75 21.59 19.74 -23.90
CA VAL A 75 21.49 19.27 -22.51
C VAL A 75 22.84 19.38 -21.82
N THR A 76 22.92 20.19 -20.77
CA THR A 76 24.15 20.41 -19.98
C THR A 76 24.27 19.42 -18.83
N SER A 77 23.15 19.12 -18.18
CA SER A 77 23.04 18.19 -17.06
C SER A 77 21.68 17.51 -17.02
N VAL A 78 21.65 16.32 -16.44
CA VAL A 78 20.44 15.55 -16.17
C VAL A 78 20.46 15.15 -14.71
N LEU A 79 19.53 15.67 -13.95
CA LEU A 79 19.37 15.42 -12.53
C LEU A 79 18.17 14.52 -12.30
N LEU A 80 18.27 13.65 -11.30
CA LEU A 80 17.14 12.93 -10.74
C LEU A 80 16.83 13.50 -9.37
N ALA A 81 15.66 14.11 -9.24
CA ALA A 81 15.11 14.56 -7.96
C ALA A 81 14.29 13.43 -7.33
N HIS A 82 14.55 13.12 -6.06
CA HIS A 82 13.78 12.13 -5.32
C HIS A 82 13.41 12.66 -3.93
N ILE A 83 12.39 12.07 -3.30
CA ILE A 83 11.93 12.50 -1.98
C ILE A 83 12.99 12.21 -0.92
N ASN A 84 13.28 13.20 -0.08
CA ASN A 84 14.05 13.07 1.14
C ASN A 84 13.15 12.51 2.24
N ASN A 85 13.26 11.22 2.55
CA ASN A 85 12.44 10.62 3.60
C ASN A 85 12.83 11.05 5.03
N GLN A 86 13.90 11.82 5.20
CA GLN A 86 14.28 12.45 6.48
C GLN A 86 13.77 13.89 6.60
N PHE A 87 13.10 14.41 5.57
CA PHE A 87 12.51 15.74 5.61
C PHE A 87 11.37 15.77 6.63
N VAL A 88 11.47 16.69 7.60
CA VAL A 88 10.39 17.01 8.55
C VAL A 88 9.79 18.33 8.12
N TYR A 89 8.50 18.34 7.79
CA TYR A 89 7.85 19.55 7.30
C TYR A 89 7.79 20.61 8.40
N PRO A 90 8.40 21.80 8.22
CA PRO A 90 8.38 22.86 9.24
C PRO A 90 7.04 23.63 9.28
N GLY A 91 6.18 23.48 8.27
CA GLY A 91 4.98 24.29 8.10
C GLY A 91 5.19 25.50 7.18
N GLY A 92 4.15 26.32 7.04
CA GLY A 92 4.22 27.59 6.31
C GLY A 92 4.41 27.47 4.79
N GLY A 93 4.19 26.29 4.21
CA GLY A 93 4.42 26.03 2.79
C GLY A 93 5.89 25.88 2.40
N ASP A 94 6.80 25.78 3.38
CA ASP A 94 8.22 25.60 3.12
C ASP A 94 8.57 24.13 2.94
N TYR A 95 8.77 23.73 1.68
CA TYR A 95 9.22 22.39 1.27
C TYR A 95 10.70 22.36 0.88
N SER A 96 11.47 23.37 1.30
CA SER A 96 12.91 23.41 1.04
C SER A 96 13.59 22.18 1.66
N GLY A 97 14.22 21.36 0.83
CA GLY A 97 14.86 20.11 1.25
C GLY A 97 13.97 18.86 1.20
N LEU A 98 12.71 18.98 0.74
CA LEU A 98 11.85 17.83 0.46
C LEU A 98 12.42 16.97 -0.68
N LEU A 99 13.00 17.59 -1.70
CA LEU A 99 13.64 16.90 -2.81
C LEU A 99 15.15 16.94 -2.68
N VAL A 100 15.80 15.79 -2.90
CA VAL A 100 17.24 15.67 -3.11
C VAL A 100 17.48 15.49 -4.60
N GLU A 101 18.36 16.31 -5.17
CA GLU A 101 18.79 16.19 -6.57
C GLU A 101 20.10 15.40 -6.64
N GLU A 102 20.14 14.33 -7.45
CA GLU A 102 21.35 13.61 -7.80
C GLU A 102 21.72 13.84 -9.27
N ASP A 103 23.00 14.15 -9.55
CA ASP A 103 23.48 14.34 -10.92
C ASP A 103 23.76 12.99 -11.61
N MET A 104 22.93 12.67 -12.59
CA MET A 104 23.01 11.43 -13.36
C MET A 104 23.78 11.57 -14.67
N THR A 105 24.23 12.77 -15.03
CA THR A 105 24.76 13.12 -16.37
C THR A 105 25.87 12.18 -16.83
N SER A 106 26.81 11.84 -15.95
CA SER A 106 27.92 10.94 -16.28
C SER A 106 27.48 9.48 -16.37
N ALA A 107 26.56 9.07 -15.48
CA ALA A 107 26.05 7.70 -15.45
C ALA A 107 25.24 7.38 -16.72
N ILE A 108 24.37 8.30 -17.17
CA ILE A 108 23.53 8.09 -18.36
C ILE A 108 24.33 8.05 -19.66
N ARG A 109 25.39 8.89 -19.78
CA ARG A 109 26.23 8.92 -21.00
C ARG A 109 27.01 7.62 -21.21
N SER A 110 27.27 6.87 -20.13
CA SER A 110 27.93 5.56 -20.21
C SER A 110 27.01 4.43 -20.68
N VAL A 111 25.69 4.63 -20.69
CA VAL A 111 24.68 3.62 -21.05
C VAL A 111 23.99 3.90 -22.38
N GLU A 112 24.42 4.91 -23.15
CA GLU A 112 23.82 5.26 -24.44
C GLU A 112 23.70 4.09 -25.44
N PRO A 113 24.71 3.21 -25.64
CA PRO A 113 24.55 2.03 -26.49
C PRO A 113 23.47 1.04 -25.99
N ARG A 114 23.18 1.05 -24.68
CA ARG A 114 22.10 0.25 -24.10
C ARG A 114 20.72 0.85 -24.41
N VAL A 115 20.61 2.16 -24.60
CA VAL A 115 19.34 2.83 -24.96
C VAL A 115 18.89 2.37 -26.35
N GLU A 116 19.78 2.36 -27.33
CA GLU A 116 19.47 1.89 -28.68
C GLU A 116 19.07 0.41 -28.71
N ASP A 117 19.79 -0.45 -27.99
CA ASP A 117 19.44 -1.87 -27.84
C ASP A 117 18.09 -2.06 -27.15
N LEU A 118 17.77 -1.24 -26.13
CA LEU A 118 16.47 -1.25 -25.46
C LEU A 118 15.34 -0.83 -26.42
N ILE A 119 15.54 0.23 -27.22
CA ILE A 119 14.57 0.67 -28.23
C ILE A 119 14.35 -0.44 -29.26
N ALA A 120 15.43 -1.07 -29.75
CA ALA A 120 15.33 -2.18 -30.69
C ALA A 120 14.56 -3.37 -30.10
N LYS A 121 14.85 -3.74 -28.84
CA LYS A 121 14.13 -4.80 -28.12
C LYS A 121 12.66 -4.46 -27.91
N ALA A 122 12.34 -3.22 -27.54
CA ALA A 122 10.97 -2.77 -27.37
C ALA A 122 10.19 -2.84 -28.70
N ARG A 123 10.79 -2.38 -29.81
CA ARG A 123 10.20 -2.51 -31.15
C ARG A 123 9.99 -3.97 -31.55
N ALA A 124 10.96 -4.84 -31.29
CA ALA A 124 10.85 -6.27 -31.56
C ALA A 124 9.77 -6.94 -30.70
N ALA A 125 9.60 -6.53 -29.43
CA ALA A 125 8.57 -7.06 -28.55
C ALA A 125 7.16 -6.64 -29.00
N VAL A 126 6.97 -5.38 -29.40
CA VAL A 126 5.66 -4.87 -29.87
C VAL A 126 5.26 -5.46 -31.22
N SER A 127 6.23 -5.71 -32.11
CA SER A 127 5.97 -6.28 -33.44
C SER A 127 6.03 -7.82 -33.48
N GLY A 128 6.50 -8.44 -32.40
CA GLY A 128 6.72 -9.87 -32.29
C GLY A 128 5.48 -10.65 -31.83
N PRO A 129 5.55 -11.99 -31.85
CA PRO A 129 4.53 -12.82 -31.22
C PRO A 129 4.61 -12.73 -29.69
N GLU A 130 3.60 -13.28 -29.02
CA GLU A 130 3.60 -13.46 -27.57
C GLU A 130 4.89 -14.16 -27.10
N PRO A 131 5.57 -13.65 -26.05
CA PRO A 131 6.79 -14.25 -25.54
C PRO A 131 6.56 -15.69 -25.04
N ASN A 132 7.32 -16.65 -25.57
CA ASN A 132 7.30 -18.03 -25.07
C ASN A 132 8.21 -18.17 -23.83
N VAL A 133 7.76 -17.64 -22.69
CA VAL A 133 8.45 -17.69 -21.39
C VAL A 133 7.46 -18.15 -20.31
N ALA A 134 7.83 -19.18 -19.55
CA ALA A 134 7.03 -19.64 -18.42
C ALA A 134 7.01 -18.60 -17.30
N VAL A 135 5.89 -18.45 -16.60
CA VAL A 135 5.73 -17.51 -15.48
C VAL A 135 6.78 -17.71 -14.37
N GLY A 136 7.09 -16.64 -13.64
CA GLY A 136 8.03 -16.72 -12.52
C GLY A 136 8.42 -15.36 -11.94
N THR A 137 9.70 -15.20 -11.61
CA THR A 137 10.21 -14.01 -10.89
C THR A 137 10.24 -12.73 -11.70
N HIS A 138 10.10 -12.79 -13.03
CA HIS A 138 10.02 -11.60 -13.89
C HIS A 138 8.60 -11.02 -13.92
N CYS A 139 7.58 -11.76 -13.48
CA CYS A 139 6.20 -11.28 -13.49
C CYS A 139 5.94 -10.13 -12.48
N ASN A 140 6.90 -9.81 -11.62
CA ASN A 140 6.82 -8.74 -10.63
C ASN A 140 8.12 -7.94 -10.50
N LYS A 141 8.97 -7.94 -11.52
CA LYS A 141 10.25 -7.23 -11.51
C LYS A 141 10.50 -6.49 -12.83
N PRO A 142 10.86 -5.19 -12.79
CA PRO A 142 10.93 -4.32 -11.60
C PRO A 142 9.56 -3.87 -11.07
N TYR A 143 8.50 -4.12 -11.84
CA TYR A 143 7.11 -3.80 -11.51
C TYR A 143 6.22 -5.03 -11.73
N ASP A 144 5.00 -4.96 -11.21
CA ASP A 144 3.98 -5.97 -11.47
C ASP A 144 3.62 -6.02 -12.97
N CYS A 145 3.65 -7.23 -13.53
CA CYS A 145 3.32 -7.45 -14.93
C CYS A 145 1.81 -7.27 -15.14
N GLN A 146 1.43 -6.37 -16.04
CA GLN A 146 0.03 -6.11 -16.40
C GLN A 146 -0.66 -7.33 -17.03
N PHE A 147 0.10 -8.31 -17.51
CA PHE A 147 -0.40 -9.56 -18.09
C PHE A 147 -0.38 -10.73 -17.08
N VAL A 148 -0.15 -10.47 -15.78
CA VAL A 148 -0.05 -11.54 -14.78
C VAL A 148 -1.30 -12.45 -14.77
N ASN A 149 -2.49 -11.88 -14.91
CA ASN A 149 -3.76 -12.63 -14.94
C ASN A 149 -3.98 -13.41 -16.25
N HIS A 150 -3.25 -13.05 -17.30
CA HIS A 150 -3.28 -13.79 -18.57
C HIS A 150 -2.32 -14.99 -18.53
N CYS A 151 -1.12 -14.79 -17.99
CA CYS A 151 -0.07 -15.81 -17.99
C CYS A 151 -0.18 -16.82 -16.84
N TRP A 152 -0.65 -16.38 -15.66
CA TRP A 152 -0.82 -17.27 -14.52
C TRP A 152 -2.15 -18.03 -14.63
N PRO A 153 -2.19 -19.36 -14.39
CA PRO A 153 -3.43 -20.12 -14.42
C PRO A 153 -4.29 -19.74 -13.20
N MET A 154 -5.39 -19.05 -13.46
CA MET A 154 -6.38 -18.61 -12.47
C MET A 154 -7.74 -19.28 -12.68
N ASP A 155 -7.80 -20.25 -13.59
CA ASP A 155 -9.00 -20.97 -14.02
C ASP A 155 -9.38 -22.15 -13.10
N ALA A 156 -8.51 -22.51 -12.15
CA ALA A 156 -8.75 -23.55 -11.17
C ALA A 156 -9.54 -23.03 -9.96
N GLU A 157 -10.22 -23.95 -9.25
CA GLU A 157 -10.94 -23.64 -8.02
C GLU A 157 -9.99 -23.18 -6.90
N TYR A 158 -8.85 -23.87 -6.76
CA TYR A 158 -7.75 -23.44 -5.89
C TYR A 158 -6.50 -23.23 -6.72
N PRO A 159 -6.29 -22.06 -7.33
CA PRO A 159 -5.12 -21.82 -8.18
C PRO A 159 -3.81 -22.02 -7.42
N VAL A 160 -2.78 -22.58 -8.07
CA VAL A 160 -1.46 -22.85 -7.46
C VAL A 160 -0.85 -21.64 -6.74
N ILE A 161 -1.15 -20.41 -7.17
CA ILE A 161 -0.69 -19.17 -6.49
C ILE A 161 -1.19 -19.06 -5.03
N GLY A 162 -2.26 -19.77 -4.67
CA GLY A 162 -2.79 -19.89 -3.31
C GLY A 162 -1.90 -20.71 -2.37
N LEU A 163 -0.94 -21.51 -2.87
CA LEU A 163 0.11 -22.10 -2.03
C LEU A 163 1.08 -21.06 -1.46
N ARG A 164 1.07 -19.83 -1.98
CA ARG A 164 1.95 -18.72 -1.59
C ARG A 164 3.44 -19.11 -1.67
N GLY A 165 4.31 -18.27 -1.11
CA GLY A 165 5.76 -18.48 -1.12
C GLY A 165 6.46 -17.91 -2.36
N SER A 166 7.59 -18.50 -2.72
CA SER A 166 8.45 -17.97 -3.80
C SER A 166 7.80 -18.07 -5.18
N LYS A 167 7.73 -16.94 -5.90
CA LYS A 167 7.28 -16.89 -7.31
C LYS A 167 8.08 -17.81 -8.22
N LYS A 168 9.36 -18.07 -7.91
CA LYS A 168 10.16 -19.06 -8.63
C LYS A 168 9.56 -20.45 -8.49
N LYS A 169 9.26 -20.86 -7.25
CA LYS A 169 8.75 -22.21 -6.98
C LYS A 169 7.34 -22.41 -7.53
N LEU A 170 6.49 -21.39 -7.40
CA LEU A 170 5.16 -21.41 -8.01
C LEU A 170 5.25 -21.48 -9.55
N GLY A 171 6.18 -20.76 -10.17
CA GLY A 171 6.45 -20.86 -11.60
C GLY A 171 6.94 -22.25 -12.02
N GLU A 172 7.77 -22.92 -11.21
CA GLU A 172 8.16 -24.32 -11.45
C GLU A 172 6.95 -25.26 -11.44
N TYR A 173 5.96 -25.04 -10.55
CA TYR A 173 4.74 -25.84 -10.53
C TYR A 173 3.89 -25.62 -11.79
N VAL A 174 3.68 -24.37 -12.18
CA VAL A 174 2.94 -24.04 -13.41
C VAL A 174 3.65 -24.62 -14.64
N ALA A 175 4.97 -24.52 -14.72
CA ALA A 175 5.77 -25.09 -15.80
C ALA A 175 5.73 -26.64 -15.84
N ALA A 176 5.52 -27.29 -14.69
CA ALA A 176 5.31 -28.72 -14.59
C ALA A 176 3.85 -29.15 -14.92
N GLY A 177 2.97 -28.20 -15.23
CA GLY A 177 1.59 -28.45 -15.63
C GLY A 177 0.57 -28.42 -14.49
N TYR A 178 0.98 -28.11 -13.25
CA TYR A 178 0.04 -27.99 -12.13
C TYR A 178 -0.75 -26.68 -12.24
N ARG A 179 -2.07 -26.75 -12.09
CA ARG A 179 -2.96 -25.59 -12.13
C ARG A 179 -3.69 -25.38 -10.81
N ASP A 180 -4.10 -26.47 -10.17
CA ASP A 180 -4.75 -26.47 -8.87
C ASP A 180 -3.77 -26.86 -7.75
N ILE A 181 -3.95 -26.31 -6.55
CA ILE A 181 -3.19 -26.69 -5.36
C ILE A 181 -3.23 -28.20 -5.14
N ARG A 182 -4.40 -28.82 -5.35
CA ARG A 182 -4.65 -30.25 -5.14
C ARG A 182 -3.85 -31.16 -6.09
N ASP A 183 -3.36 -30.62 -7.20
CA ASP A 183 -2.57 -31.38 -8.17
C ASP A 183 -1.09 -31.49 -7.73
N VAL A 184 -0.64 -30.62 -6.83
CA VAL A 184 0.77 -30.53 -6.45
C VAL A 184 1.16 -31.71 -5.57
N ARG A 185 2.21 -32.45 -5.97
CA ARG A 185 2.66 -33.63 -5.21
C ARG A 185 3.21 -33.24 -3.84
N ASP A 186 2.76 -33.93 -2.79
CA ASP A 186 3.12 -33.65 -1.39
C ASP A 186 4.63 -33.53 -1.15
N GLU A 187 5.44 -34.39 -1.80
CA GLU A 187 6.90 -34.42 -1.59
C GLU A 187 7.59 -33.14 -2.11
N ALA A 188 6.92 -32.38 -2.97
CA ALA A 188 7.43 -31.10 -3.47
C ALA A 188 7.25 -29.95 -2.45
N ILE A 189 6.41 -30.13 -1.43
CA ILE A 189 6.01 -29.08 -0.49
C ILE A 189 6.76 -29.22 0.85
N THR A 190 7.75 -28.35 1.05
CA THR A 190 8.67 -28.45 2.20
C THR A 190 8.37 -27.50 3.35
N ALA A 191 7.64 -26.41 3.12
CA ALA A 191 7.27 -25.47 4.18
C ALA A 191 6.03 -25.98 4.94
N ALA A 192 6.06 -25.90 6.29
CA ALA A 192 4.98 -26.39 7.14
C ALA A 192 3.63 -25.71 6.84
N THR A 193 3.62 -24.38 6.68
CA THR A 193 2.41 -23.63 6.31
C THR A 193 1.85 -24.08 4.95
N GLN A 194 2.71 -24.34 3.97
CA GLN A 194 2.28 -24.79 2.64
C GLN A 194 1.73 -26.21 2.68
N ARG A 195 2.31 -27.10 3.50
CA ARG A 195 1.75 -28.43 3.73
C ARG A 195 0.37 -28.37 4.38
N ARG A 196 0.18 -27.46 5.36
CA ARG A 196 -1.14 -27.21 5.96
C ARG A 196 -2.13 -26.75 4.90
N ILE A 197 -1.78 -25.73 4.11
CA ILE A 197 -2.60 -25.22 3.01
C ILE A 197 -2.98 -26.36 2.06
N HIS A 198 -1.99 -27.12 1.58
CA HIS A 198 -2.20 -28.22 0.65
C HIS A 198 -3.13 -29.28 1.22
N ARG A 199 -2.80 -29.83 2.40
CA ARG A 199 -3.56 -30.89 3.07
C ARG A 199 -5.02 -30.49 3.26
N VAL A 200 -5.28 -29.33 3.86
CA VAL A 200 -6.65 -28.86 4.14
C VAL A 200 -7.42 -28.58 2.85
N THR A 201 -6.75 -28.05 1.82
CA THR A 201 -7.37 -27.83 0.49
C THR A 201 -7.74 -29.16 -0.19
N CYS A 202 -6.91 -30.20 -0.04
CA CYS A 202 -7.19 -31.54 -0.56
C CYS A 202 -8.29 -32.28 0.21
N GLU A 203 -8.36 -32.09 1.54
CA GLU A 203 -9.40 -32.65 2.41
C GLU A 203 -10.76 -31.97 2.18
N GLY A 204 -10.76 -30.68 1.81
CA GLY A 204 -11.96 -29.90 1.47
C GLY A 204 -12.72 -29.34 2.68
N GLU A 205 -12.35 -29.73 3.90
CA GLU A 205 -12.99 -29.28 5.14
C GLU A 205 -12.08 -28.30 5.90
N PRO A 206 -12.62 -27.25 6.54
CA PRO A 206 -11.81 -26.29 7.29
C PRO A 206 -11.12 -26.94 8.49
N GLU A 207 -9.87 -26.56 8.74
CA GLU A 207 -9.18 -26.95 9.98
C GLU A 207 -9.42 -25.88 11.06
N ILE A 208 -9.99 -26.31 12.18
CA ILE A 208 -10.21 -25.49 13.38
C ILE A 208 -9.58 -26.23 14.56
N LEU A 209 -8.69 -25.55 15.29
CA LEU A 209 -8.01 -26.09 16.47
C LEU A 209 -8.50 -25.39 17.75
N ASP A 210 -8.57 -26.14 18.85
CA ASP A 210 -9.09 -25.65 20.15
C ASP A 210 -8.27 -24.50 20.75
N GLY A 211 -7.00 -24.35 20.35
CA GLY A 211 -6.09 -23.35 20.91
C GLY A 211 -6.58 -21.91 20.75
N ALA A 212 -7.36 -21.59 19.72
CA ALA A 212 -7.98 -20.27 19.58
C ALA A 212 -9.07 -20.03 20.63
N ARG A 213 -9.93 -21.01 20.88
CA ARG A 213 -10.98 -20.92 21.90
C ARG A 213 -10.37 -20.71 23.27
N ASP A 214 -9.35 -21.49 23.62
CA ASP A 214 -8.66 -21.40 24.91
C ASP A 214 -8.00 -20.04 25.12
N ALA A 215 -7.28 -19.54 24.10
CA ALA A 215 -6.60 -18.25 24.15
C ALA A 215 -7.60 -17.09 24.33
N LEU A 216 -8.70 -17.10 23.59
CA LEU A 216 -9.72 -16.03 23.62
C LEU A 216 -10.59 -16.10 24.88
N ALA A 217 -10.92 -17.30 25.37
CA ALA A 217 -11.69 -17.46 26.61
C ALA A 217 -10.94 -16.97 27.85
N ALA A 218 -9.60 -16.98 27.82
CA ALA A 218 -8.76 -16.47 28.92
C ALA A 218 -8.75 -14.94 29.03
N LEU A 219 -9.21 -14.21 28.02
CA LEU A 219 -9.22 -12.75 27.99
C LEU A 219 -10.30 -12.19 28.92
N ALA A 220 -9.91 -11.33 29.86
CA ALA A 220 -10.82 -10.62 30.75
C ALA A 220 -11.66 -9.58 29.99
N TYR A 221 -12.76 -9.16 30.61
CA TYR A 221 -13.59 -8.05 30.17
C TYR A 221 -13.17 -6.74 30.87
N PRO A 222 -13.41 -5.55 30.26
CA PRO A 222 -13.95 -5.37 28.92
C PRO A 222 -12.95 -5.75 27.82
N ARG A 223 -13.43 -6.15 26.63
CA ARG A 223 -12.58 -6.43 25.45
C ARG A 223 -12.81 -5.34 24.42
N SER A 224 -11.77 -4.59 24.08
CA SER A 224 -11.84 -3.48 23.12
C SER A 224 -11.24 -3.91 21.79
N PHE A 225 -11.98 -3.84 20.69
CA PHE A 225 -11.56 -4.20 19.34
C PHE A 225 -11.20 -2.93 18.58
N LEU A 226 -9.90 -2.67 18.38
CA LEU A 226 -9.39 -1.39 17.89
C LEU A 226 -8.82 -1.52 16.47
N ASP A 227 -9.21 -0.59 15.61
CA ASP A 227 -8.66 -0.41 14.27
C ASP A 227 -8.32 1.07 14.01
N PHE A 228 -7.27 1.32 13.22
CA PHE A 228 -6.84 2.67 12.81
C PHE A 228 -6.82 2.81 11.29
N GLU A 229 -7.27 3.96 10.81
CA GLU A 229 -6.91 4.43 9.47
C GLU A 229 -5.78 5.45 9.54
N THR A 230 -4.84 5.32 8.62
CA THR A 230 -3.71 6.24 8.48
C THR A 230 -3.54 6.72 7.04
N ILE A 231 -2.90 7.87 6.90
CA ILE A 231 -2.40 8.36 5.61
C ILE A 231 -0.87 8.37 5.62
N GLY A 232 -0.25 8.33 4.45
CA GLY A 232 1.21 8.42 4.30
C GLY A 232 1.60 9.21 3.05
N PRO A 233 1.26 10.50 2.95
CA PRO A 233 1.49 11.27 1.73
C PRO A 233 2.99 11.47 1.46
N ALA A 234 3.36 11.51 0.18
CA ALA A 234 4.71 11.84 -0.26
C ALA A 234 5.10 13.29 0.12
N ILE A 235 4.12 14.18 0.13
CA ILE A 235 4.26 15.58 0.51
C ILE A 235 3.55 15.76 1.86
N PRO A 236 4.27 16.00 2.96
CA PRO A 236 3.64 16.08 4.28
C PRO A 236 2.74 17.32 4.39
N ILE A 237 1.59 17.17 5.05
CA ILE A 237 0.54 18.21 5.11
C ILE A 237 0.68 19.06 6.37
N TRP A 238 1.06 18.42 7.49
CA TRP A 238 1.07 19.06 8.80
C TRP A 238 2.49 19.19 9.37
N PRO A 239 2.81 20.30 10.07
CA PRO A 239 4.13 20.50 10.65
C PRO A 239 4.54 19.32 11.56
N GLY A 240 5.81 18.92 11.48
CA GLY A 240 6.36 17.79 12.24
C GLY A 240 6.17 16.41 11.59
N THR A 241 5.40 16.31 10.50
CA THR A 241 5.24 15.05 9.75
C THR A 241 6.31 14.87 8.67
N GLN A 242 6.49 13.63 8.19
CA GLN A 242 7.54 13.23 7.24
C GLN A 242 6.94 12.48 6.03
N PRO A 243 7.59 12.51 4.85
CA PRO A 243 7.13 11.78 3.68
C PRO A 243 6.95 10.29 3.93
N TYR A 244 5.83 9.73 3.47
CA TYR A 244 5.50 8.29 3.58
C TYR A 244 5.41 7.72 5.00
N LYS A 245 5.63 8.53 6.03
CA LYS A 245 5.43 8.09 7.41
C LYS A 245 3.92 8.01 7.66
N SER A 246 3.47 6.90 8.24
CA SER A 246 2.06 6.73 8.61
C SER A 246 1.65 7.77 9.64
N VAL A 247 0.50 8.37 9.39
CA VAL A 247 -0.09 9.42 10.20
C VAL A 247 -1.54 9.00 10.50
N PRO A 248 -1.88 8.70 11.77
CA PRO A 248 -3.24 8.31 12.12
C PRO A 248 -4.21 9.48 11.94
N VAL A 249 -5.36 9.15 11.35
CA VAL A 249 -6.41 10.13 11.04
C VAL A 249 -7.77 9.72 11.55
N GLN A 250 -7.98 8.43 11.81
CA GLN A 250 -9.23 7.89 12.32
C GLN A 250 -8.98 6.61 13.13
N TRP A 251 -9.88 6.29 14.04
CA TRP A 251 -9.99 4.97 14.64
C TRP A 251 -11.44 4.59 14.92
N SER A 252 -11.69 3.30 14.97
CA SER A 252 -12.95 2.69 15.42
C SER A 252 -12.66 1.72 16.56
N CYS A 253 -13.58 1.62 17.52
CA CYS A 253 -13.48 0.71 18.64
C CYS A 253 -14.84 0.13 19.03
N HIS A 254 -15.02 -1.18 18.89
CA HIS A 254 -16.13 -1.89 19.54
C HIS A 254 -15.66 -2.40 20.92
N ILE A 255 -16.50 -2.29 21.94
CA ILE A 255 -16.15 -2.63 23.33
C ILE A 255 -17.20 -3.59 23.87
N ASP A 256 -16.77 -4.80 24.16
CA ASP A 256 -17.56 -5.83 24.84
C ASP A 256 -17.33 -5.74 26.35
N ASP A 257 -18.33 -5.28 27.09
CA ASP A 257 -18.28 -5.21 28.55
C ASP A 257 -18.57 -6.57 29.22
N GLY A 258 -18.82 -7.63 28.44
CA GLY A 258 -19.12 -8.98 28.92
C GLY A 258 -20.53 -9.15 29.50
N THR A 259 -21.43 -8.18 29.23
CA THR A 259 -22.80 -8.17 29.73
C THR A 259 -23.85 -8.50 28.68
N GLY A 260 -23.47 -8.48 27.40
CA GLY A 260 -24.31 -8.78 26.25
C GLY A 260 -24.21 -10.23 25.76
N ASP A 261 -24.78 -10.48 24.58
CA ASP A 261 -24.73 -11.78 23.90
C ASP A 261 -23.52 -11.94 22.95
N GLY A 262 -22.60 -10.96 22.97
CA GLY A 262 -21.42 -10.91 22.10
C GLY A 262 -21.71 -10.45 20.68
N SER A 263 -22.97 -10.17 20.32
CA SER A 263 -23.31 -9.62 19.00
C SER A 263 -22.88 -8.15 18.90
N VAL A 264 -22.44 -7.71 17.72
CA VAL A 264 -21.99 -6.32 17.47
C VAL A 264 -22.98 -5.28 18.02
N GLY A 265 -24.28 -5.51 17.88
CA GLY A 265 -25.31 -4.58 18.36
C GLY A 265 -25.45 -4.49 19.88
N SER A 266 -24.87 -5.43 20.62
CA SER A 266 -24.81 -5.42 22.09
C SER A 266 -23.55 -4.75 22.65
N LEU A 267 -22.56 -4.48 21.80
CA LEU A 267 -21.30 -3.84 22.16
C LEU A 267 -21.45 -2.32 22.15
N ARG A 268 -20.71 -1.64 23.03
CA ARG A 268 -20.53 -0.19 22.92
C ARG A 268 -19.61 0.10 21.74
N HIS A 269 -19.85 1.19 21.01
CA HIS A 269 -18.99 1.63 19.92
C HIS A 269 -18.53 3.05 20.18
N GLU A 270 -17.23 3.28 19.99
CA GLU A 270 -16.59 4.59 20.01
C GLU A 270 -15.72 4.74 18.78
N GLU A 271 -15.58 5.97 18.31
CA GLU A 271 -14.83 6.28 17.09
C GLU A 271 -14.30 7.72 17.13
N PHE A 272 -13.30 8.01 16.29
CA PHE A 272 -12.78 9.35 16.07
C PHE A 272 -12.53 9.59 14.59
N LEU A 273 -13.00 10.72 14.07
CA LEU A 273 -12.66 11.24 12.74
C LEU A 273 -12.69 12.78 12.78
N ASP A 274 -11.66 13.44 12.26
CA ASP A 274 -11.64 14.89 12.06
C ASP A 274 -11.30 15.22 10.60
N LEU A 275 -12.29 15.78 9.90
CA LEU A 275 -12.18 16.22 8.50
C LEU A 275 -11.98 17.73 8.37
N SER A 276 -11.69 18.46 9.44
CA SER A 276 -11.57 19.93 9.42
C SER A 276 -10.38 20.45 8.61
N GLY A 277 -9.42 19.59 8.30
CA GLY A 277 -8.14 19.92 7.65
C GLY A 277 -7.04 20.37 8.63
N LYS A 278 -7.36 20.51 9.92
CA LYS A 278 -6.35 20.64 10.98
C LYS A 278 -5.62 19.31 11.18
N ALA A 279 -4.54 19.33 11.96
CA ALA A 279 -3.80 18.11 12.29
C ALA A 279 -4.57 17.29 13.36
N PRO A 280 -5.17 16.12 13.01
CA PRO A 280 -6.02 15.37 13.95
C PRO A 280 -5.26 14.66 15.08
N MET A 281 -3.96 14.40 14.94
CA MET A 281 -3.26 13.36 15.72
C MET A 281 -3.31 13.58 17.24
N ARG A 282 -3.29 14.84 17.71
CA ARG A 282 -3.38 15.11 19.15
C ARG A 282 -4.77 14.79 19.70
N GLU A 283 -5.80 15.36 19.07
CA GLU A 283 -7.20 15.12 19.50
C GLU A 283 -7.55 13.64 19.36
N LEU A 284 -7.06 12.99 18.30
CA LEU A 284 -7.18 11.55 18.08
C LEU A 284 -6.56 10.74 19.23
N ALA A 285 -5.32 11.08 19.64
CA ALA A 285 -4.63 10.39 20.72
C ALA A 285 -5.32 10.58 22.08
N GLU A 286 -5.77 11.80 22.38
CA GLU A 286 -6.50 12.11 23.62
C GLU A 286 -7.85 11.38 23.67
N ALA A 287 -8.58 11.34 22.54
CA ALA A 287 -9.84 10.60 22.41
C ALA A 287 -9.62 9.09 22.56
N LEU A 288 -8.56 8.54 21.96
CA LEU A 288 -8.18 7.13 22.10
C LEU A 288 -7.91 6.75 23.57
N ILE A 289 -7.12 7.57 24.28
CA ILE A 289 -6.80 7.37 25.70
C ILE A 289 -8.08 7.38 26.55
N ALA A 290 -8.98 8.34 26.28
CA ALA A 290 -10.24 8.44 26.99
C ALA A 290 -11.15 7.24 26.72
N GLY A 291 -11.26 6.81 25.45
CA GLY A 291 -12.18 5.75 25.05
C GLY A 291 -11.79 4.34 25.48
N LEU A 292 -10.48 4.03 25.46
CA LEU A 292 -9.96 2.72 25.86
C LEU A 292 -9.75 2.56 27.37
N GLY A 293 -9.79 3.66 28.14
CA GLY A 293 -9.58 3.66 29.58
C GLY A 293 -8.29 2.96 30.02
N ASP A 294 -8.33 2.28 31.17
CA ASP A 294 -7.18 1.65 31.82
C ASP A 294 -7.32 0.14 32.07
N SER A 295 -8.40 -0.49 31.59
CA SER A 295 -8.75 -1.88 31.90
C SER A 295 -9.09 -2.71 30.67
N GLY A 296 -8.86 -4.02 30.77
CA GLY A 296 -9.18 -4.98 29.71
C GLY A 296 -8.16 -5.03 28.56
N PRO A 297 -8.10 -6.14 27.81
CA PRO A 297 -7.27 -6.24 26.62
C PRO A 297 -7.82 -5.41 25.45
N VAL A 298 -6.91 -4.93 24.61
CA VAL A 298 -7.20 -4.21 23.37
C VAL A 298 -6.83 -5.11 22.21
N LEU A 299 -7.83 -5.75 21.61
CA LEU A 299 -7.69 -6.69 20.52
C LEU A 299 -7.49 -5.94 19.21
N THR A 300 -6.48 -6.36 18.45
CA THR A 300 -6.16 -5.85 17.12
C THR A 300 -5.95 -7.03 16.16
N TYR A 301 -6.00 -6.80 14.85
CA TYR A 301 -5.79 -7.90 13.90
C TYR A 301 -4.32 -8.10 13.54
N THR A 302 -3.42 -7.13 13.77
CA THR A 302 -1.98 -7.33 13.58
C THR A 302 -1.19 -6.48 14.58
N SER A 303 0.14 -6.47 14.48
CA SER A 303 1.00 -5.54 15.22
C SER A 303 1.01 -4.11 14.63
N TYR A 304 0.19 -3.81 13.62
CA TYR A 304 0.19 -2.52 12.93
C TYR A 304 -0.21 -1.36 13.86
N GLU A 305 -1.27 -1.56 14.64
CA GLU A 305 -1.82 -0.58 15.58
C GLU A 305 -0.78 -0.16 16.63
N GLN A 306 0.08 -1.10 17.06
CA GLN A 306 1.20 -0.80 17.95
C GLN A 306 2.18 0.20 17.30
N GLY A 307 2.46 0.04 16.00
CA GLY A 307 3.28 0.99 15.23
C GLY A 307 2.65 2.37 15.13
N VAL A 308 1.32 2.43 14.96
CA VAL A 308 0.56 3.69 14.95
C VAL A 308 0.64 4.40 16.30
N ILE A 309 0.45 3.68 17.40
CA ILE A 309 0.53 4.26 18.75
C ILE A 309 1.96 4.74 19.07
N ASN A 310 2.99 4.00 18.65
CA ASN A 310 4.37 4.49 18.78
C ASN A 310 4.61 5.80 18.00
N CYS A 311 4.01 5.95 16.81
CA CYS A 311 4.07 7.21 16.07
C CYS A 311 3.41 8.36 16.84
N LEU A 312 2.30 8.12 17.54
CA LEU A 312 1.67 9.12 18.41
C LEU A 312 2.55 9.50 19.60
N ILE A 313 3.27 8.54 20.20
CA ILE A 313 4.23 8.79 21.28
C ILE A 313 5.37 9.69 20.81
N GLU A 314 5.92 9.43 19.61
CA GLU A 314 6.97 10.26 19.03
C GLU A 314 6.51 11.70 18.77
N LEU A 315 5.26 11.89 18.34
CA LEU A 315 4.66 13.20 18.08
C LEU A 315 4.30 13.94 19.38
N PHE A 316 3.85 13.22 20.41
CA PHE A 316 3.35 13.79 21.67
C PHE A 316 3.97 13.09 22.89
N PRO A 317 5.23 13.38 23.24
CA PRO A 317 5.90 12.74 24.38
C PRO A 317 5.21 12.94 25.73
N ASP A 318 4.39 13.98 25.90
CA ASP A 318 3.58 14.20 27.09
C ASP A 318 2.43 13.18 27.27
N LEU A 319 2.04 12.48 26.20
CA LEU A 319 1.04 11.41 26.21
C LEU A 319 1.67 10.00 26.31
N GLU A 320 3.01 9.90 26.44
CA GLU A 320 3.75 8.64 26.42
C GLU A 320 3.23 7.61 27.44
N GLY A 321 3.01 8.02 28.69
CA GLY A 321 2.59 7.12 29.77
C GLY A 321 1.26 6.40 29.46
N PRO A 322 0.16 7.15 29.23
CA PRO A 322 -1.11 6.57 28.84
C PRO A 322 -1.07 5.72 27.56
N LEU A 323 -0.32 6.15 26.53
CA LEU A 323 -0.21 5.40 25.27
C LEU A 323 0.57 4.08 25.46
N HIS A 324 1.64 4.08 26.25
CA HIS A 324 2.34 2.84 26.62
C HIS A 324 1.46 1.89 27.44
N ASN A 325 0.54 2.40 28.26
CA ASN A 325 -0.44 1.56 28.95
C ASN A 325 -1.36 0.83 27.95
N ILE A 326 -1.80 1.50 26.88
CA ILE A 326 -2.57 0.85 25.80
C ILE A 326 -1.72 -0.22 25.11
N ILE A 327 -0.47 0.09 24.74
CA ILE A 327 0.46 -0.88 24.14
C ILE A 327 0.61 -2.14 25.01
N GLY A 328 0.74 -1.98 26.32
CA GLY A 328 0.85 -3.09 27.27
C GLY A 328 -0.39 -3.99 27.35
N ARG A 329 -1.53 -3.56 26.81
CA ARG A 329 -2.81 -4.30 26.77
C ARG A 329 -3.14 -4.84 25.39
N LEU A 330 -2.33 -4.56 24.36
CA LEU A 330 -2.60 -5.03 23.01
C LEU A 330 -2.58 -6.57 22.94
N PHE A 331 -3.55 -7.13 22.22
CA PHE A 331 -3.68 -8.55 21.93
C PHE A 331 -3.88 -8.77 20.43
N ASP A 332 -2.86 -9.31 19.76
CA ASP A 332 -2.87 -9.54 18.32
C ASP A 332 -3.62 -10.86 17.98
N LEU A 333 -4.72 -10.73 17.23
CA LEU A 333 -5.53 -11.87 16.78
C LEU A 333 -4.88 -12.67 15.65
N TYR A 334 -4.02 -12.08 14.80
CA TYR A 334 -3.49 -12.76 13.62
C TYR A 334 -2.70 -14.03 13.94
N PRO A 335 -1.77 -14.05 14.93
CA PRO A 335 -1.10 -15.28 15.33
C PRO A 335 -2.09 -16.37 15.78
N VAL A 336 -3.12 -16.00 16.56
CA VAL A 336 -4.14 -16.93 17.06
C VAL A 336 -4.89 -17.56 15.89
N VAL A 337 -5.38 -16.76 14.94
CA VAL A 337 -6.07 -17.26 13.74
C VAL A 337 -5.13 -18.09 12.87
N LYS A 338 -3.91 -17.60 12.62
CA LYS A 338 -2.93 -18.27 11.76
C LYS A 338 -2.50 -19.64 12.26
N GLU A 339 -2.41 -19.80 13.57
CA GLU A 339 -2.05 -21.08 14.18
C GLU A 339 -3.24 -22.03 14.24
N ASN A 340 -4.45 -21.53 14.46
CA ASN A 340 -5.59 -22.38 14.82
C ASN A 340 -6.66 -22.54 13.73
N TYR A 341 -6.59 -21.78 12.64
CA TYR A 341 -7.62 -21.83 11.60
C TYR A 341 -7.05 -21.81 10.18
N TYR A 342 -7.61 -22.63 9.29
CA TYR A 342 -7.43 -22.49 7.86
C TYR A 342 -8.62 -23.07 7.09
N HIS A 343 -9.12 -22.31 6.13
CA HIS A 343 -10.19 -22.70 5.22
C HIS A 343 -9.67 -22.69 3.77
N PRO A 344 -10.03 -23.66 2.90
CA PRO A 344 -9.55 -23.70 1.51
C PRO A 344 -9.73 -22.39 0.72
N ALA A 345 -10.89 -21.74 0.89
CA ALA A 345 -11.22 -20.44 0.28
C ALA A 345 -10.31 -19.26 0.71
N MET A 346 -9.51 -19.41 1.78
CA MET A 346 -8.54 -18.39 2.19
C MET A 346 -7.35 -18.26 1.21
N LEU A 347 -7.14 -19.27 0.34
CA LEU A 347 -6.09 -19.29 -0.69
C LEU A 347 -4.71 -18.90 -0.14
N GLY A 348 -4.37 -19.44 1.04
CA GLY A 348 -3.11 -19.19 1.74
C GLY A 348 -2.93 -17.79 2.33
N SER A 349 -3.98 -16.97 2.42
CA SER A 349 -3.95 -15.68 3.12
C SER A 349 -4.66 -15.75 4.47
N TRP A 350 -4.06 -15.17 5.50
CA TRP A 350 -4.67 -14.95 6.82
C TRP A 350 -4.96 -13.47 7.08
N SER A 351 -5.14 -12.69 6.02
CA SER A 351 -5.67 -11.32 6.18
C SER A 351 -7.12 -11.37 6.64
N ILE A 352 -7.59 -10.34 7.33
CA ILE A 352 -8.98 -10.25 7.79
C ILE A 352 -9.97 -10.43 6.62
N LYS A 353 -9.68 -9.79 5.47
CA LYS A 353 -10.44 -9.91 4.21
C LYS A 353 -10.45 -11.31 3.57
N ALA A 354 -9.56 -12.20 4.00
CA ALA A 354 -9.53 -13.60 3.53
C ALA A 354 -10.19 -14.55 4.54
N VAL A 355 -10.15 -14.22 5.82
CA VAL A 355 -10.73 -15.03 6.90
C VAL A 355 -12.23 -14.78 7.04
N VAL A 356 -12.65 -13.51 7.11
CA VAL A 356 -14.05 -13.13 7.42
C VAL A 356 -15.07 -13.78 6.47
N PRO A 357 -14.88 -13.80 5.14
CA PRO A 357 -15.84 -14.44 4.24
C PRO A 357 -16.05 -15.94 4.47
N THR A 358 -15.12 -16.61 5.18
CA THR A 358 -15.18 -18.04 5.46
C THR A 358 -15.88 -18.38 6.78
N ILE A 359 -16.17 -17.39 7.61
CA ILE A 359 -16.77 -17.56 8.94
C ILE A 359 -18.02 -16.70 9.16
N ALA A 360 -18.12 -15.56 8.47
CA ALA A 360 -19.22 -14.61 8.53
C ALA A 360 -19.46 -14.06 7.11
N PRO A 361 -20.00 -14.87 6.18
CA PRO A 361 -20.17 -14.49 4.78
C PRO A 361 -21.12 -13.30 4.57
N GLU A 362 -21.93 -12.95 5.58
CA GLU A 362 -22.76 -11.75 5.61
C GLU A 362 -21.98 -10.45 5.85
N LEU A 363 -20.72 -10.53 6.27
CA LEU A 363 -19.80 -9.40 6.38
C LEU A 363 -18.90 -9.35 5.14
N ASP A 364 -19.44 -8.87 4.03
CA ASP A 364 -18.69 -8.66 2.79
C ASP A 364 -18.27 -7.19 2.60
N TYR A 365 -16.97 -6.95 2.42
CA TYR A 365 -16.43 -5.63 2.08
C TYR A 365 -16.91 -5.14 0.72
N ALA A 366 -17.34 -6.03 -0.18
CA ALA A 366 -17.92 -5.67 -1.46
C ALA A 366 -19.27 -4.94 -1.32
N ASP A 367 -19.94 -5.06 -0.17
CA ASP A 367 -21.18 -4.34 0.14
C ASP A 367 -20.94 -2.90 0.62
N LEU A 368 -19.67 -2.49 0.78
CA LEU A 368 -19.32 -1.11 1.12
C LEU A 368 -19.31 -0.23 -0.13
N ASP A 369 -20.19 0.77 -0.14
CA ASP A 369 -20.25 1.79 -1.19
C ASP A 369 -19.03 2.73 -1.09
N GLY A 370 -18.33 2.93 -2.20
CA GLY A 370 -17.20 3.85 -2.30
C GLY A 370 -15.91 3.29 -1.68
N ILE A 371 -15.72 3.47 -0.38
CA ILE A 371 -14.47 3.11 0.33
C ILE A 371 -14.56 1.68 0.87
N ASN A 372 -13.75 0.78 0.30
CA ASN A 372 -13.70 -0.64 0.69
C ASN A 372 -12.27 -1.20 0.83
N GLU A 373 -11.26 -0.33 0.71
CA GLU A 373 -9.85 -0.67 0.90
C GLU A 373 -9.04 0.49 1.47
N GLY A 374 -7.92 0.19 2.15
CA GLY A 374 -7.13 1.20 2.85
C GLY A 374 -6.55 2.29 1.95
N THR A 375 -6.21 1.99 0.69
CA THR A 375 -5.78 3.04 -0.26
C THR A 375 -6.93 3.98 -0.62
N ALA A 376 -8.15 3.46 -0.78
CA ALA A 376 -9.34 4.27 -0.99
C ALA A 376 -9.68 5.10 0.26
N ALA A 377 -9.52 4.54 1.47
CA ALA A 377 -9.71 5.26 2.73
C ALA A 377 -8.69 6.42 2.86
N SER A 378 -7.40 6.16 2.63
CA SER A 378 -6.38 7.21 2.66
C SER A 378 -6.63 8.31 1.63
N ASN A 379 -7.02 7.97 0.40
CA ASN A 379 -7.32 8.95 -0.64
C ASN A 379 -8.61 9.72 -0.34
N GLY A 380 -9.65 9.03 0.15
CA GLY A 380 -10.92 9.62 0.54
C GLY A 380 -10.76 10.60 1.70
N PHE A 381 -9.92 10.29 2.67
CA PHE A 381 -9.56 11.23 3.73
C PHE A 381 -8.85 12.48 3.18
N LEU A 382 -7.84 12.29 2.33
CA LEU A 382 -7.12 13.40 1.68
C LEU A 382 -8.05 14.29 0.85
N GLU A 383 -8.99 13.71 0.12
CA GLU A 383 -10.03 14.42 -0.61
C GLU A 383 -10.94 15.19 0.36
N ALA A 384 -11.41 14.57 1.44
CA ALA A 384 -12.34 15.17 2.39
C ALA A 384 -11.78 16.39 3.15
N ILE A 385 -10.45 16.43 3.38
CA ILE A 385 -9.78 17.57 4.01
C ILE A 385 -9.36 18.66 3.01
N ASP A 386 -9.45 18.42 1.70
CA ASP A 386 -9.11 19.42 0.69
C ASP A 386 -10.11 20.58 0.74
N PRO A 387 -9.66 21.86 0.84
CA PRO A 387 -10.55 23.02 0.87
C PRO A 387 -11.43 23.18 -0.38
N GLY A 388 -11.06 22.55 -1.50
CA GLY A 388 -11.80 22.52 -2.75
C GLY A 388 -12.92 21.48 -2.79
N THR A 389 -12.98 20.56 -1.84
CA THR A 389 -14.03 19.54 -1.77
C THR A 389 -15.34 20.15 -1.28
N ASP A 390 -16.42 19.93 -2.04
CA ASP A 390 -17.72 20.46 -1.69
C ASP A 390 -18.36 19.73 -0.50
N LEU A 391 -19.32 20.38 0.16
CA LEU A 391 -19.93 19.88 1.39
C LEU A 391 -20.70 18.56 1.21
N VAL A 392 -21.27 18.32 0.02
CA VAL A 392 -22.02 17.08 -0.24
C VAL A 392 -21.04 15.93 -0.38
N ARG A 393 -19.98 16.12 -1.16
CA ARG A 393 -18.92 15.13 -1.32
C ARG A 393 -18.20 14.84 0.00
N LYS A 394 -17.95 15.88 0.80
CA LYS A 394 -17.34 15.71 2.13
C LYS A 394 -18.19 14.87 3.07
N ALA A 395 -19.51 15.10 3.12
CA ALA A 395 -20.42 14.31 3.95
C ALA A 395 -20.51 12.85 3.48
N GLU A 396 -20.49 12.62 2.16
CA GLU A 396 -20.42 11.27 1.59
C GLU A 396 -19.14 10.55 2.01
N LEU A 397 -17.98 11.21 1.89
CA LEU A 397 -16.69 10.66 2.31
C LEU A 397 -16.65 10.38 3.81
N GLU A 398 -17.23 11.26 4.63
CA GLU A 398 -17.35 11.06 6.09
C GLU A 398 -18.09 9.76 6.41
N GLU A 399 -19.27 9.55 5.81
CA GLU A 399 -20.06 8.32 6.00
C GLU A 399 -19.28 7.08 5.54
N GLN A 400 -18.63 7.13 4.38
CA GLN A 400 -17.85 6.02 3.83
C GLN A 400 -16.64 5.67 4.70
N LEU A 401 -15.90 6.67 5.19
CA LEU A 401 -14.75 6.49 6.09
C LEU A 401 -15.17 5.88 7.42
N LEU A 402 -16.21 6.41 8.06
CA LEU A 402 -16.74 5.89 9.33
C LEU A 402 -17.21 4.44 9.15
N ARG A 403 -17.96 4.15 8.08
CA ARG A 403 -18.46 2.80 7.81
C ARG A 403 -17.33 1.80 7.58
N TYR A 404 -16.32 2.15 6.80
CA TYR A 404 -15.18 1.28 6.49
C TYR A 404 -14.40 0.89 7.75
N CYS A 405 -13.94 1.87 8.54
CA CYS A 405 -13.17 1.60 9.77
C CYS A 405 -14.02 0.86 10.82
N ARG A 406 -15.32 1.17 10.91
CA ARG A 406 -16.26 0.40 11.74
C ARG A 406 -16.32 -1.06 11.32
N PHE A 407 -16.35 -1.34 10.02
CA PHE A 407 -16.43 -2.69 9.47
C PHE A 407 -15.25 -3.58 9.88
N ASP A 408 -14.02 -3.04 9.93
CA ASP A 408 -12.84 -3.80 10.36
C ASP A 408 -12.94 -4.24 11.83
N THR A 409 -13.52 -3.41 12.70
CA THR A 409 -13.80 -3.81 14.10
C THR A 409 -14.98 -4.80 14.22
N GLU A 410 -16.02 -4.70 13.37
CA GLU A 410 -17.11 -5.70 13.29
C GLU A 410 -16.56 -7.08 12.87
N ALA A 411 -15.64 -7.09 11.92
CA ALA A 411 -14.95 -8.29 11.46
C ALA A 411 -14.13 -8.96 12.57
N MET A 412 -13.41 -8.20 13.41
CA MET A 412 -12.68 -8.76 14.55
C MET A 412 -13.62 -9.36 15.60
N VAL A 413 -14.78 -8.73 15.86
CA VAL A 413 -15.81 -9.28 16.75
C VAL A 413 -16.33 -10.61 16.20
N ALA A 414 -16.62 -10.68 14.89
CA ALA A 414 -17.06 -11.92 14.24
C ALA A 414 -16.02 -13.04 14.35
N ILE A 415 -14.73 -12.71 14.19
CA ILE A 415 -13.62 -13.66 14.38
C ILE A 415 -13.61 -14.22 15.80
N VAL A 416 -13.70 -13.37 16.82
CA VAL A 416 -13.69 -13.84 18.21
C VAL A 416 -14.91 -14.72 18.49
N ASN A 417 -16.10 -14.29 18.06
CA ASN A 417 -17.34 -15.05 18.23
C ASN A 417 -17.30 -16.42 17.55
N PHE A 418 -16.70 -16.51 16.36
CA PHE A 418 -16.54 -17.78 15.64
C PHE A 418 -15.74 -18.82 16.44
N PHE A 419 -14.71 -18.40 17.20
CA PHE A 419 -13.91 -19.31 18.01
C PHE A 419 -14.50 -19.59 19.40
N THR A 420 -15.25 -18.64 19.97
CA THR A 420 -15.75 -18.77 21.35
C THR A 420 -17.13 -19.42 21.44
N ASN A 421 -17.96 -19.30 20.40
CA ASN A 421 -19.23 -20.03 20.30
C ASN A 421 -18.98 -21.44 19.77
#